data_AF-A0A9P4J902-F1
#
_entry.id   AF-A0A9P4J902-F1
#
_cell.length_a   1.000
_cell.length_b   1.000
_cell.length_c   1.000
_cell.angle_alpha   90.00
_cell.angle_beta   90.00
_cell.angle_gamma   90.00
#
_symmetry.space_group_name_H-M   'P 1'
#
loop_
_entity.id
_entity.type
_entity.pdbx_description
1 polymer ?
#
loop_
_entity_poly.entity_id
_entity_poly.type
_entity_poly.pdbx_seq_one_letter_code
_entity_poly.pdbx_strand_id
1 'polypeptide(L)'
;MEANGDDDKSPVRSLDDVANSDDHAAAPIPPPVAAPLQSPPFWKVHGRSVSGASFMSNRGGRPTPIQLEDHSEESHDQGRACWAKHVTIDDYTVVTGTTGIGAYVVWNCTVETLKGAPFTIRKRFSEFDKLRADLVRAFPHAEASIPPLPRKSVVSRFRVKFLEHRKAGLSHFLNCILLNPEFSGSPILREFVFDV
;
A
#
# COMPACT_ATOMS: atom_id res chain seq x y z
N MET A 1 -59.92 -40.81 39.72
CA MET A 1 -60.99 -39.94 39.19
C MET A 1 -60.29 -38.71 38.62
N GLU A 2 -60.05 -38.67 37.31
CA GLU A 2 -60.95 -38.10 36.27
C GLU A 2 -60.94 -36.56 36.34
N ALA A 3 -60.86 -35.75 35.28
CA ALA A 3 -60.94 -35.86 33.82
C ALA A 3 -60.29 -34.56 33.23
N ASN A 4 -59.50 -34.56 32.15
CA ASN A 4 -59.85 -34.38 30.72
C ASN A 4 -60.53 -33.05 30.31
N GLY A 5 -60.09 -32.48 29.18
CA GLY A 5 -60.75 -31.39 28.41
C GLY A 5 -59.83 -30.20 28.10
N ASP A 6 -59.04 -30.09 27.02
CA ASP A 6 -59.27 -30.17 25.54
C ASP A 6 -59.51 -28.79 24.87
N ASP A 7 -59.06 -28.69 23.61
CA ASP A 7 -59.23 -27.67 22.56
C ASP A 7 -58.41 -26.36 22.63
N ASP A 8 -57.86 -25.79 21.55
CA ASP A 8 -57.50 -26.18 20.18
C ASP A 8 -56.76 -24.95 19.60
N LYS A 9 -55.70 -25.14 18.80
CA LYS A 9 -55.52 -24.55 17.46
C LYS A 9 -54.07 -24.67 16.98
N SER A 10 -53.92 -25.52 15.96
CA SER A 10 -52.73 -25.78 15.13
C SER A 10 -52.46 -24.58 14.14
N PRO A 11 -51.53 -24.60 13.14
CA PRO A 11 -50.71 -25.72 12.64
C PRO A 11 -49.29 -25.39 12.03
N VAL A 12 -48.68 -26.46 11.50
CA VAL A 12 -47.70 -26.61 10.38
C VAL A 12 -46.22 -26.18 10.52
N ARG A 13 -45.30 -27.15 10.43
CA ARG A 13 -44.60 -27.53 9.17
C ARG A 13 -43.57 -28.65 9.37
N SER A 14 -43.60 -29.58 8.44
CA SER A 14 -42.81 -30.80 8.26
C SER A 14 -41.33 -30.56 7.97
N LEU A 15 -40.48 -31.54 8.28
CA LEU A 15 -39.34 -31.93 7.44
C LEU A 15 -38.91 -33.37 7.75
N ASP A 16 -38.62 -34.07 6.66
CA ASP A 16 -38.57 -35.51 6.47
C ASP A 16 -37.29 -36.19 6.99
N ASP A 17 -37.46 -37.38 7.57
CA ASP A 17 -36.42 -38.39 7.80
C ASP A 17 -36.65 -39.56 6.85
N VAL A 18 -35.77 -39.77 5.87
CA VAL A 18 -35.53 -41.10 5.25
C VAL A 18 -34.06 -41.23 4.89
N ALA A 19 -33.39 -42.18 5.53
CA ALA A 19 -32.07 -42.67 5.23
C ALA A 19 -32.06 -43.43 3.89
N ASN A 20 -31.00 -43.27 3.09
CA ASN A 20 -30.54 -44.32 2.19
C ASN A 20 -29.02 -44.35 2.18
N SER A 21 -28.48 -45.51 2.55
CA SER A 21 -27.08 -45.88 2.45
C SER A 21 -26.86 -46.51 1.08
N ASP A 22 -25.89 -46.03 0.30
CA ASP A 22 -25.32 -46.82 -0.80
C ASP A 22 -23.83 -46.48 -0.97
N ASP A 23 -23.04 -47.54 -0.84
CA ASP A 23 -21.60 -47.62 -0.81
C ASP A 23 -21.11 -47.93 -2.23
N HIS A 24 -20.46 -46.97 -2.92
CA HIS A 24 -19.78 -47.25 -4.20
C HIS A 24 -18.41 -46.56 -4.28
N ALA A 25 -17.40 -47.43 -4.35
CA ALA A 25 -15.97 -47.20 -4.40
C ALA A 25 -15.52 -46.07 -5.37
N ALA A 26 -14.72 -45.14 -4.84
CA ALA A 26 -14.03 -44.12 -5.62
C ALA A 26 -12.75 -44.69 -6.26
N ALA A 27 -12.69 -44.70 -7.59
CA ALA A 27 -11.45 -44.95 -8.34
C ALA A 27 -10.53 -43.70 -8.32
N PRO A 28 -9.19 -43.86 -8.44
CA PRO A 28 -8.27 -42.73 -8.38
C PRO A 28 -8.26 -41.90 -9.66
N ILE A 29 -8.35 -40.58 -9.49
CA ILE A 29 -8.29 -39.57 -10.56
C ILE A 29 -6.81 -39.38 -10.98
N PRO A 30 -6.44 -39.46 -12.27
CA PRO A 30 -5.08 -39.18 -12.71
C PRO A 30 -4.74 -37.67 -12.64
N PRO A 31 -3.46 -37.29 -12.46
CA PRO A 31 -3.06 -35.89 -12.30
C PRO A 31 -3.29 -35.08 -13.60
N PRO A 32 -3.67 -33.79 -13.50
CA PRO A 32 -3.89 -32.96 -14.68
C PRO A 32 -2.56 -32.70 -15.40
N VAL A 33 -2.50 -33.16 -16.65
CA VAL A 33 -1.47 -32.80 -17.62
C VAL A 33 -1.36 -31.27 -17.73
N ALA A 34 -0.13 -30.76 -17.58
CA ALA A 34 0.19 -29.35 -17.70
C ALA A 34 -0.30 -28.80 -19.06
N ALA A 35 -1.28 -27.90 -19.02
CA ALA A 35 -1.71 -27.18 -20.21
C ALA A 35 -0.59 -26.22 -20.66
N PRO A 36 -0.29 -26.12 -21.97
CA PRO A 36 0.63 -25.10 -22.46
C PRO A 36 0.06 -23.71 -22.15
N LEU A 37 0.92 -22.80 -21.67
CA LEU A 37 0.61 -21.39 -21.42
C LEU A 37 0.08 -20.75 -22.72
N GLN A 38 -1.23 -20.82 -22.94
CA GLN A 38 -1.87 -20.16 -24.06
C GLN A 38 -1.88 -18.66 -23.79
N SER A 39 -1.12 -17.91 -24.59
CA SER A 39 -1.13 -16.46 -24.59
C SER A 39 -2.57 -15.94 -24.67
N PRO A 40 -2.94 -14.88 -23.92
CA PRO A 40 -4.30 -14.38 -23.87
C PRO A 40 -4.85 -14.07 -25.29
N PRO A 41 -6.18 -14.18 -25.51
CA PRO A 41 -6.77 -14.18 -26.84
C PRO A 41 -6.52 -12.90 -27.65
N PHE A 42 -6.20 -11.78 -26.99
CA PHE A 42 -5.84 -10.52 -27.65
C PHE A 42 -4.39 -10.46 -28.18
N TRP A 43 -3.54 -11.43 -27.82
CA TRP A 43 -2.18 -11.60 -28.35
C TRP A 43 -2.16 -12.40 -29.66
N LYS A 44 -3.32 -12.91 -30.09
CA LYS A 44 -3.46 -13.52 -31.41
C LYS A 44 -3.32 -12.42 -32.46
N VAL A 45 -2.16 -12.38 -33.10
CA VAL A 45 -1.91 -11.55 -34.27
C VAL A 45 -2.94 -11.93 -35.32
N HIS A 46 -3.95 -11.09 -35.51
CA HIS A 46 -4.87 -11.25 -36.62
C HIS A 46 -4.05 -11.04 -37.89
N GLY A 47 -3.92 -12.11 -38.69
CA GLY A 47 -3.29 -12.05 -40.00
C GLY A 47 -4.08 -11.10 -40.89
N ARG A 48 -3.73 -9.81 -40.85
CA ARG A 48 -4.24 -8.83 -41.79
C ARG A 48 -3.70 -9.25 -43.16
N SER A 49 -4.61 -9.56 -44.08
CA SER A 49 -4.27 -9.68 -45.50
C SER A 49 -3.55 -8.41 -45.91
N VAL A 50 -2.28 -8.53 -46.26
CA VAL A 50 -1.45 -7.41 -46.70
C VAL A 50 -2.03 -6.89 -48.01
N SER A 51 -2.76 -5.79 -47.95
CA SER A 51 -3.23 -5.11 -49.15
C SER A 51 -2.00 -4.74 -49.99
N GLY A 52 -1.96 -5.14 -51.27
CA GLY A 52 -0.80 -4.93 -52.16
C GLY A 52 -0.33 -3.46 -52.29
N ALA A 53 -1.15 -2.50 -51.83
CA ALA A 53 -0.77 -1.10 -51.69
C ALA A 53 0.35 -0.84 -50.66
N SER A 54 0.47 -1.62 -49.58
CA SER A 54 1.55 -1.47 -48.59
C SER A 54 2.86 -2.15 -48.98
N PHE A 55 2.85 -3.02 -50.00
CA PHE A 55 4.06 -3.63 -50.56
C PHE A 55 4.90 -2.64 -51.36
N MET A 56 4.27 -1.65 -52.00
CA MET A 56 4.97 -0.66 -52.82
C MET A 56 5.70 0.40 -51.98
N SER A 57 5.22 0.71 -50.77
CA SER A 57 5.86 1.67 -49.85
C SER A 57 7.06 1.09 -49.09
N ASN A 58 7.29 -0.23 -49.17
CA ASN A 58 8.36 -0.91 -48.43
C ASN A 58 9.62 -1.20 -49.28
N ARG A 59 9.72 -0.60 -50.48
CA ARG A 59 10.95 -0.64 -51.29
C ARG A 59 12.04 0.32 -50.80
N GLY A 60 11.75 1.16 -49.82
CA GLY A 60 12.73 2.01 -49.15
C GLY A 60 12.77 1.70 -47.66
N GLY A 61 13.64 0.76 -47.26
CA GLY A 61 14.03 0.53 -45.87
C GLY A 61 12.91 0.00 -44.96
N ARG A 62 13.03 -1.27 -44.55
CA ARG A 62 12.26 -1.74 -43.38
C ARG A 62 12.60 -0.80 -42.20
N PRO A 63 11.62 -0.27 -41.45
CA PRO A 63 11.93 0.46 -40.22
C PRO A 63 12.72 -0.47 -39.30
N THR A 64 13.73 0.09 -38.63
CA THR A 64 14.54 -0.67 -37.67
C THR A 64 13.60 -1.28 -36.61
N PRO A 65 13.77 -2.57 -36.27
CA PRO A 65 13.04 -3.17 -35.16
C PRO A 65 13.18 -2.32 -33.90
N ILE A 66 12.10 -2.21 -33.11
CA ILE A 66 12.15 -1.54 -31.80
C ILE A 66 13.15 -2.31 -30.95
N GLN A 67 14.31 -1.69 -30.68
CA GLN A 67 15.26 -2.22 -29.71
C GLN A 67 14.81 -1.78 -28.31
N LEU A 68 14.66 -2.75 -27.42
CA LEU A 68 14.50 -2.48 -26.01
C LEU A 68 15.89 -2.18 -25.45
N GLU A 69 16.25 -0.91 -25.41
CA GLU A 69 17.47 -0.44 -24.77
C GLU A 69 17.21 -0.33 -23.26
N ASP A 70 18.01 -1.07 -22.48
CA ASP A 70 17.94 -1.02 -21.03
C ASP A 70 18.71 0.20 -20.52
N HIS A 71 17.99 1.26 -20.15
CA HIS A 71 18.54 2.45 -19.49
C HIS A 71 18.58 2.32 -17.97
N SER A 72 18.47 1.11 -17.41
CA SER A 72 18.39 0.91 -15.95
C SER A 72 19.72 1.16 -15.22
N GLU A 73 20.83 1.36 -15.92
CA GLU A 73 22.18 1.32 -15.34
C GLU A 73 23.08 2.48 -15.80
N GLU A 74 22.80 3.74 -15.44
CA GLU A 74 23.89 4.74 -15.30
C GLU A 74 23.51 5.92 -14.37
N SER A 75 23.90 5.83 -13.10
CA SER A 75 24.20 6.97 -12.20
C SER A 75 23.36 8.25 -12.35
N HIS A 76 22.04 8.18 -12.21
CA HIS A 76 21.30 9.42 -11.95
C HIS A 76 21.57 9.82 -10.49
N ASP A 77 22.17 10.99 -10.26
CA ASP A 77 22.46 11.51 -8.91
C ASP A 77 21.22 11.49 -7.99
N GLN A 78 20.03 11.60 -8.58
CA GLN A 78 18.74 11.42 -7.92
C GLN A 78 18.58 10.04 -7.27
N GLY A 79 18.92 8.95 -7.96
CA GLY A 79 18.85 7.59 -7.37
C GLY A 79 19.84 7.40 -6.22
N ARG A 80 20.99 8.07 -6.26
CA ARG A 80 22.00 8.10 -5.18
C ARG A 80 21.58 8.94 -3.98
N ALA A 81 20.60 9.83 -4.15
CA ALA A 81 20.12 10.70 -3.09
C ALA A 81 19.21 9.98 -2.09
N CYS A 82 18.60 8.86 -2.48
CA CYS A 82 17.82 8.02 -1.58
C CYS A 82 18.75 7.28 -0.62
N TRP A 83 18.66 7.59 0.68
CA TRP A 83 19.51 7.01 1.72
C TRP A 83 18.72 6.18 2.74
N ALA A 84 17.40 6.35 2.78
CA ALA A 84 16.49 5.59 3.63
C ALA A 84 15.95 4.38 2.86
N LYS A 85 15.90 3.23 3.53
CA LYS A 85 15.33 1.98 3.03
C LYS A 85 13.86 1.85 3.42
N HIS A 86 13.55 2.17 4.67
CA HIS A 86 12.24 1.94 5.27
C HIS A 86 12.09 2.78 6.53
N VAL A 87 10.86 3.14 6.90
CA VAL A 87 10.58 3.86 8.15
C VAL A 87 9.35 3.29 8.84
N THR A 88 9.44 3.12 10.15
CA THR A 88 8.30 2.76 11.00
C THR A 88 8.08 3.81 12.07
N ILE A 89 6.85 3.88 12.56
CA ILE A 89 6.52 4.60 13.80
C ILE A 89 5.98 3.55 14.75
N ASP A 90 6.82 3.15 15.69
CA ASP A 90 6.58 1.97 16.53
C ASP A 90 5.60 2.35 17.65
N ASP A 91 5.91 3.43 18.36
CA ASP A 91 5.16 3.91 19.50
C ASP A 91 5.10 5.45 19.59
N TYR A 92 4.46 5.93 20.65
CA TYR A 92 4.42 7.33 21.01
C TYR A 92 4.61 7.50 22.52
N THR A 93 5.16 8.65 22.92
CA THR A 93 5.27 9.06 24.32
C THR A 93 4.42 10.29 24.57
N VAL A 94 3.56 10.24 25.58
CA VAL A 94 2.85 11.43 26.08
C VAL A 94 3.75 12.14 27.08
N VAL A 95 4.19 13.35 26.76
CA VAL A 95 4.98 14.18 27.65
C VAL A 95 4.03 15.16 28.35
N THR A 96 4.03 15.11 29.68
CA THR A 96 3.15 15.91 30.53
C THR A 96 4.01 16.74 31.49
N GLY A 97 3.76 18.05 31.57
CA GLY A 97 4.42 18.92 32.54
C GLY A 97 3.96 18.61 33.98
N THR A 98 4.69 19.12 34.96
CA THR A 98 4.41 18.93 36.41
C THR A 98 2.98 19.32 36.82
N THR A 99 2.36 20.25 36.11
CA THR A 99 1.00 20.75 36.36
C THR A 99 -0.07 20.08 35.50
N GLY A 100 0.28 19.13 34.64
CA GLY A 100 -0.66 18.50 33.69
C GLY A 100 -1.08 19.37 32.51
N ILE A 101 -0.83 20.67 32.56
CA ILE A 101 -1.17 21.64 31.53
C ILE A 101 -0.09 21.60 30.44
N GLY A 102 -0.50 21.55 29.17
CA GLY A 102 0.43 21.57 28.03
C GLY A 102 0.98 20.21 27.62
N ALA A 103 0.34 19.10 28.01
CA ALA A 103 0.75 17.77 27.55
C ALA A 103 0.73 17.66 26.01
N TYR A 104 1.74 16.98 25.46
CA TYR A 104 1.89 16.75 24.02
C TYR A 104 2.36 15.32 23.72
N VAL A 105 2.18 14.90 22.46
CA VAL A 105 2.56 13.57 21.99
C VAL A 105 3.81 13.67 21.13
N VAL A 106 4.80 12.83 21.43
CA VAL A 106 6.02 12.64 20.64
C VAL A 106 5.94 11.27 19.99
N TRP A 107 6.21 11.22 18.69
CA TRP A 107 6.27 10.00 17.91
C TRP A 107 7.72 9.51 17.83
N ASN A 108 7.92 8.24 18.12
CA ASN A 108 9.22 7.59 17.98
C ASN A 108 9.24 6.89 16.62
N CYS A 109 10.08 7.39 15.72
CA CYS A 109 10.15 6.92 14.33
C CYS A 109 11.49 6.22 14.12
N THR A 110 11.46 4.96 13.72
CA THR A 110 12.65 4.17 13.42
C THR A 110 12.92 4.24 11.93
N VAL A 111 14.08 4.78 11.56
CA VAL A 111 14.52 4.93 10.18
C VAL A 111 15.58 3.88 9.88
N GLU A 112 15.30 3.01 8.92
CA GLU A 112 16.28 2.08 8.36
C GLU A 112 17.02 2.77 7.22
N THR A 113 18.34 2.86 7.31
CA THR A 113 19.19 3.39 6.24
C THR A 113 19.62 2.29 5.28
N LEU A 114 19.86 2.62 4.01
CA LEU A 114 20.45 1.69 3.04
C LEU A 114 21.86 1.22 3.46
N LYS A 115 22.59 2.09 4.18
CA LYS A 115 23.93 1.83 4.69
C LYS A 115 24.00 2.26 6.15
N GLY A 116 24.02 1.29 7.06
CA GLY A 116 24.16 1.55 8.49
C GLY A 116 23.13 0.85 9.35
N ALA A 117 23.22 1.08 10.66
CA ALA A 117 22.24 0.61 11.62
C ALA A 117 21.00 1.51 11.59
N PRO A 118 19.79 0.95 11.81
CA PRO A 118 18.60 1.76 12.00
C PRO A 118 18.77 2.67 13.22
N PHE A 119 18.17 3.85 13.15
CA PHE A 119 18.18 4.82 14.26
C PHE A 119 16.78 5.38 14.48
N THR A 120 16.54 5.89 15.68
CA THR A 120 15.23 6.42 16.07
C THR A 120 15.29 7.93 16.19
N ILE A 121 14.32 8.61 15.56
CA ILE A 121 14.08 10.05 15.70
C ILE A 121 12.79 10.29 16.47
N ARG A 122 12.71 11.42 17.16
CA ARG A 122 11.56 11.77 18.01
C ARG A 122 10.97 13.09 17.56
N LYS A 123 9.74 13.07 17.06
CA LYS A 123 9.10 14.27 16.48
C LYS A 123 7.66 14.43 16.94
N ARG A 124 7.23 15.66 17.15
CA ARG A 124 5.84 16.04 17.46
C ARG A 124 5.06 16.17 16.16
N PHE A 125 3.74 15.94 16.24
CA PHE A 125 2.86 16.07 15.07
C PHE A 125 2.98 17.44 14.34
N SER A 126 3.18 18.53 15.08
CA SER A 126 3.35 19.87 14.50
C SER A 126 4.60 19.99 13.61
N GLU A 127 5.64 19.20 13.87
CA GLU A 127 6.86 19.20 13.07
C GLU A 127 6.64 18.51 11.72
N PHE A 128 5.84 17.44 11.68
CA PHE A 128 5.40 16.83 10.42
C PHE A 128 4.59 17.78 9.57
N ASP A 129 3.71 18.56 10.21
CA ASP A 129 2.89 19.55 9.53
C ASP A 129 3.72 20.67 8.92
N LYS A 130 4.72 21.18 9.65
CA LYS A 130 5.72 22.11 9.13
C LYS A 130 6.50 21.50 7.97
N LEU A 131 7.01 20.28 8.13
CA LEU A 131 7.73 19.55 7.08
C LEU A 131 6.93 19.44 5.79
N ARG A 132 5.65 19.04 5.87
CA ARG A 132 4.79 18.95 4.69
C ARG A 132 4.63 20.32 4.02
N ALA A 133 4.37 21.37 4.78
CA ALA A 133 4.23 22.72 4.24
C ALA A 133 5.52 23.19 3.54
N ASP A 134 6.68 22.91 4.14
CA ASP A 134 7.99 23.26 3.61
C ASP A 134 8.32 22.46 2.33
N LEU A 135 7.99 21.16 2.30
CA LEU A 135 8.15 20.33 1.10
C LEU A 135 7.24 20.79 -0.05
N VAL A 136 5.96 21.07 0.20
CA VAL A 136 5.05 21.58 -0.85
C VAL A 136 5.52 22.92 -1.41
N ARG A 137 6.03 23.80 -0.53
CA ARG A 137 6.58 25.10 -0.93
C ARG A 137 7.88 24.96 -1.74
N ALA A 138 8.73 24.00 -1.40
CA ALA A 138 10.01 23.78 -2.10
C ALA A 138 9.84 23.00 -3.41
N PHE A 139 8.85 22.12 -3.49
CA PHE A 139 8.61 21.22 -4.62
C PHE A 139 7.17 21.32 -5.13
N PRO A 140 6.74 22.49 -5.65
CA PRO A 140 5.35 22.70 -6.08
C PRO A 140 4.92 21.74 -7.21
N HIS A 141 5.84 21.34 -8.08
CA HIS A 141 5.57 20.40 -9.17
C HIS A 141 5.35 18.95 -8.69
N ALA A 142 5.84 18.61 -7.49
CA ALA A 142 5.79 17.26 -6.94
C ALA A 142 4.77 17.14 -5.78
N GLU A 143 3.87 18.12 -5.61
CA GLU A 143 2.85 18.10 -4.54
C GLU A 143 2.00 16.83 -4.58
N ALA A 144 1.68 16.31 -5.76
CA ALA A 144 0.92 15.07 -5.93
C ALA A 144 1.63 13.84 -5.31
N SER A 145 2.95 13.89 -5.17
CA SER A 145 3.77 12.84 -4.55
C SER A 145 3.94 13.02 -3.03
N ILE A 146 3.46 14.14 -2.46
CA ILE A 146 3.52 14.41 -1.02
C ILE A 146 2.15 14.06 -0.41
N PRO A 147 2.03 12.91 0.29
CA PRO A 147 0.74 12.49 0.82
C PRO A 147 0.19 13.49 1.86
N PRO A 148 -1.15 13.60 1.97
CA PRO A 148 -1.76 14.43 2.98
C PRO A 148 -1.52 13.85 4.38
N LEU A 149 -1.32 14.74 5.36
CA LEU A 149 -1.21 14.33 6.76
C LEU A 149 -2.59 13.97 7.33
N PRO A 150 -2.64 13.03 8.29
CA PRO A 150 -3.87 12.75 9.02
C PRO A 150 -4.37 14.00 9.74
N ARG A 151 -5.71 14.12 9.88
CA ARG A 151 -6.36 15.34 10.37
C ARG A 151 -5.79 15.84 11.71
N LYS A 152 -5.72 17.16 11.84
CA LYS A 152 -5.47 17.83 13.12
C LYS A 152 -6.72 17.67 14.00
N SER A 153 -6.58 17.06 15.17
CA SER A 153 -7.62 17.06 16.19
C SER A 153 -7.03 17.50 17.52
N VAL A 154 -7.59 18.57 18.10
CA VAL A 154 -7.20 19.07 19.42
C VAL A 154 -7.97 18.34 20.52
N VAL A 155 -9.22 17.93 20.25
CA VAL A 155 -10.11 17.26 21.20
C VAL A 155 -9.79 15.75 21.33
N SER A 156 -9.31 15.11 20.26
CA SER A 156 -9.05 13.66 20.23
C SER A 156 -7.57 13.29 20.41
N ARG A 157 -6.70 14.25 20.74
CA ARG A 157 -5.23 14.09 20.69
C ARG A 157 -4.63 13.03 21.61
N PHE A 158 -5.38 12.56 22.61
CA PHE A 158 -4.96 11.49 23.53
C PHE A 158 -5.78 10.21 23.41
N ARG A 159 -6.75 10.14 22.49
CA ARG A 159 -7.54 8.92 22.29
C ARG A 159 -6.71 7.89 21.54
N VAL A 160 -6.57 6.69 22.10
CA VAL A 160 -5.76 5.60 21.51
C VAL A 160 -6.14 5.31 20.05
N LYS A 161 -7.44 5.17 19.73
CA LYS A 161 -7.90 4.94 18.34
C LYS A 161 -7.44 6.03 17.37
N PHE A 162 -7.43 7.28 17.83
CA PHE A 162 -6.98 8.41 17.02
C PHE A 162 -5.46 8.40 16.84
N LEU A 163 -4.72 8.05 17.88
CA LEU A 163 -3.27 7.92 17.83
C LEU A 163 -2.84 6.79 16.89
N GLU A 164 -3.49 5.63 16.92
CA GLU A 164 -3.18 4.54 15.97
C GLU A 164 -3.46 4.93 14.51
N HIS A 165 -4.61 5.56 14.24
CA HIS A 165 -4.91 6.04 12.89
C HIS A 165 -3.89 7.09 12.42
N ARG A 166 -3.50 8.00 13.31
CA ARG A 166 -2.47 8.99 13.04
C ARG A 166 -1.11 8.35 12.83
N LYS A 167 -0.74 7.34 13.63
CA LYS A 167 0.51 6.57 13.50
C LYS A 167 0.63 5.97 12.10
N ALA A 168 -0.43 5.32 11.63
CA ALA A 168 -0.49 4.76 10.28
C ALA A 168 -0.32 5.84 9.20
N GLY A 169 -1.03 6.96 9.32
CA GLY A 169 -0.92 8.07 8.37
C GLY A 169 0.46 8.73 8.35
N LEU A 170 1.08 8.91 9.52
CA LEU A 170 2.44 9.46 9.64
C LEU A 170 3.49 8.49 9.10
N SER A 171 3.36 7.19 9.38
CA SER A 171 4.25 6.16 8.85
C SER A 171 4.18 6.11 7.32
N HIS A 172 2.97 6.11 6.75
CA HIS A 172 2.79 6.20 5.30
C HIS A 172 3.41 7.48 4.74
N PHE A 173 3.16 8.62 5.37
CA PHE A 173 3.74 9.90 4.95
C PHE A 173 5.27 9.88 4.92
N LEU A 174 5.92 9.40 5.99
CA LEU A 174 7.37 9.29 6.07
C LEU A 174 7.93 8.34 5.02
N ASN A 175 7.30 7.17 4.81
CA ASN A 175 7.75 6.23 3.78
C ASN A 175 7.69 6.86 2.39
N CYS A 176 6.60 7.56 2.04
CA CYS A 176 6.50 8.21 0.73
C CYS A 176 7.57 9.28 0.48
N ILE A 177 7.92 10.07 1.50
CA ILE A 177 8.88 11.18 1.31
C ILE A 177 10.33 10.71 1.45
N LEU A 178 10.65 9.80 2.37
CA LEU A 178 12.03 9.38 2.62
C LEU A 178 12.55 8.40 1.58
N LEU A 179 11.67 7.61 0.97
CA LEU A 179 12.03 6.65 -0.08
C LEU A 179 11.95 7.26 -1.49
N ASN A 180 11.46 8.50 -1.62
CA ASN A 180 11.42 9.18 -2.91
C ASN A 180 12.73 9.96 -3.13
N PRO A 181 13.51 9.65 -4.18
CA PRO A 181 14.79 10.30 -4.45
C PRO A 181 14.69 11.83 -4.61
N GLU A 182 13.57 12.36 -5.10
CA GLU A 182 13.33 13.80 -5.23
C GLU A 182 13.36 14.54 -3.89
N PHE A 183 12.84 13.91 -2.83
CA PHE A 183 12.72 14.53 -1.50
C PHE A 183 13.82 14.08 -0.55
N SER A 184 14.25 12.82 -0.62
CA SER A 184 15.26 12.20 0.26
C SER A 184 16.59 12.95 0.25
N GLY A 185 16.93 13.53 -0.90
CA GLY A 185 18.11 14.36 -1.10
C GLY A 185 18.01 15.81 -0.60
N SER A 186 16.81 16.27 -0.20
CA SER A 186 16.59 17.67 0.13
C SER A 186 17.14 18.05 1.52
N PRO A 187 17.66 19.28 1.70
CA PRO A 187 18.09 19.75 3.01
C PRO A 187 16.93 19.82 4.01
N ILE A 188 15.70 20.10 3.55
CA ILE A 188 14.50 20.18 4.38
C ILE A 188 14.24 18.85 5.09
N LEU A 189 14.30 17.74 4.34
CA LEU A 189 14.03 16.42 4.90
C LEU A 189 15.21 15.92 5.74
N ARG A 190 16.45 16.21 5.34
CA ARG A 190 17.65 15.90 6.14
C ARG A 190 17.67 16.64 7.47
N GLU A 191 17.36 17.93 7.47
CA GLU A 191 17.23 18.72 8.69
C GLU A 191 16.14 18.14 9.59
N PHE A 192 14.96 17.83 9.05
CA PHE A 192 13.91 17.20 9.84
C PHE A 192 14.35 15.89 10.54
N VAL A 193 15.15 15.06 9.88
CA VAL A 193 15.63 13.78 10.44
C VAL A 193 16.79 13.97 11.41
N PHE A 194 17.78 14.79 11.06
CA PHE A 194 19.06 14.88 11.79
C PHE A 194 19.16 16.06 12.76
N ASP A 195 18.21 16.99 12.73
CA ASP A 195 18.08 18.05 13.73
C ASP A 195 17.47 17.46 15.00
N VAL A 196 18.32 17.23 16.00
CA VAL A 196 18.04 16.58 17.30
C VAL A 196 18.22 17.57 18.43
#